data_AF-A0A1S3QBX4-F1
#
_entry.id   AF-A0A1S3QBX4-F1
#
_cell.length_a   1.000
_cell.length_b   1.000
_cell.length_c   1.000
_cell.angle_alpha   90.00
_cell.angle_beta   90.00
_cell.angle_gamma   90.00
#
_symmetry.space_group_name_H-M   'P 1'
#
loop_
_entity.id
_entity.type
_entity.pdbx_description
1 polymer ?
#
loop_
_entity_poly.entity_id
_entity_poly.type
_entity_poly.pdbx_seq_one_letter_code
_entity_poly.pdbx_strand_id
1 'polypeptide(L)'
;MQSHAFYKSRYRYKYPTCAFSVDVLSNPLASFRQKKRVFIVSSLFVQMNTCSLAHPNGQEADSVPAKRLCKGECVQDGSVGGGGGKTSRAVEVSIVMPVHNASCWLDECLQGILNQDYTGSMELSVYDDASTDSSRAIVEGWRERLERRGVSMVISGHDSAQPRGVGHAKNQAVSQSSGTYLCFQDADDVMMPQRIHLQYEACLFNSTSLIGCQVRRDPEGSTERYTRWINNISQDQLSTQVYTSHGPTVVMPTWFCSRDWFQRIGTFDEGGKGVPEDLLWFYQSVGQGGGVVRVDQCLLVYRYHQQAATHSVLEETIWNLRVAFLQERVINQWESFTIWNAGKQGRKLYRCLSSFNQKKVLAFCDVDENKIKKGFYTYEESKERPKPQIPVLHYRDASPPYIICVKLDMTGGVFEENLKSLHLEEGVDYYHFN
;
A
#
# COMPACT_ATOMS: atom_id res chain seq x y z
N MET A 1 24.75 -63.88 -10.43
CA MET A 1 26.10 -63.48 -9.96
C MET A 1 25.98 -62.18 -9.18
N GLN A 2 26.32 -62.26 -7.88
CA GLN A 2 26.72 -61.26 -6.87
C GLN A 2 26.03 -59.87 -6.88
N SER A 3 25.15 -59.51 -5.93
CA SER A 3 25.34 -59.25 -4.48
C SER A 3 26.13 -57.97 -4.14
N HIS A 4 25.47 -56.98 -3.51
CA HIS A 4 25.75 -56.56 -2.12
C HIS A 4 24.77 -55.49 -1.62
N ALA A 5 24.31 -55.68 -0.38
CA ALA A 5 23.47 -54.82 0.44
C ALA A 5 24.32 -53.98 1.42
N PHE A 6 23.68 -53.11 2.22
CA PHE A 6 24.03 -52.50 3.54
C PHE A 6 23.65 -50.99 3.53
N TYR A 7 23.08 -50.32 4.53
CA TYR A 7 22.30 -50.65 5.74
C TYR A 7 21.61 -49.35 6.22
N LYS A 8 20.48 -49.51 6.92
CA LYS A 8 19.65 -48.59 7.74
C LYS A 8 20.29 -47.29 8.30
N SER A 9 19.50 -46.22 8.39
CA SER A 9 18.96 -45.75 9.69
C SER A 9 17.72 -44.86 9.51
N ARG A 10 16.85 -44.90 10.53
CA ARG A 10 15.54 -44.23 10.64
C ARG A 10 15.71 -42.90 11.33
N TYR A 11 15.01 -41.86 10.90
CA TYR A 11 14.38 -40.92 11.83
C TYR A 11 12.99 -40.54 11.30
N ARG A 12 11.97 -40.91 12.08
CA ARG A 12 10.56 -40.53 11.92
C ARG A 12 10.34 -39.25 12.72
N TYR A 13 9.78 -38.22 12.10
CA TYR A 13 8.93 -37.26 12.80
C TYR A 13 7.54 -37.31 12.18
N LYS A 14 6.57 -37.72 13.00
CA LYS A 14 5.14 -37.76 12.69
C LYS A 14 4.53 -36.41 13.06
N TYR A 15 3.78 -35.81 12.15
CA TYR A 15 2.66 -34.93 12.48
C TYR A 15 1.41 -35.42 11.74
N PRO A 16 0.21 -35.33 12.33
CA PRO A 16 -0.95 -36.07 11.87
C PRO A 16 -1.63 -35.35 10.70
N THR A 17 -1.79 -36.06 9.57
CA THR A 17 -2.68 -35.66 8.48
C THR A 17 -4.05 -36.29 8.68
N CYS A 18 -5.08 -35.47 8.90
CA CYS A 18 -6.48 -35.87 8.74
C CYS A 18 -6.73 -36.15 7.25
N ALA A 19 -7.14 -37.38 6.95
CA ALA A 19 -7.53 -37.81 5.63
C ALA A 19 -8.97 -37.35 5.34
N PHE A 20 -9.17 -36.67 4.21
CA PHE A 20 -10.45 -36.68 3.50
C PHE A 20 -10.22 -37.28 2.12
N SER A 21 -10.92 -38.38 1.88
CA SER A 21 -11.00 -39.09 0.61
C SER A 21 -11.89 -38.29 -0.34
N VAL A 22 -11.43 -38.08 -1.58
CA VAL A 22 -12.33 -37.69 -2.67
C VAL A 22 -11.97 -38.55 -3.88
N ASP A 23 -12.96 -39.29 -4.34
CA ASP A 23 -12.91 -40.23 -5.45
C ASP A 23 -12.50 -39.56 -6.77
N VAL A 24 -11.67 -40.30 -7.51
CA VAL A 24 -11.21 -39.96 -8.85
C VAL A 24 -12.18 -40.53 -9.87
N LEU A 25 -12.75 -39.67 -10.72
CA LEU A 25 -13.28 -40.06 -12.03
C LEU A 25 -12.61 -39.23 -13.14
N SER A 26 -12.02 -39.95 -14.09
CA SER A 26 -11.48 -39.54 -15.39
C SER A 26 -12.60 -38.96 -16.28
N ASN A 27 -12.44 -38.08 -17.28
CA ASN A 27 -11.46 -37.83 -18.36
C ASN A 27 -11.93 -36.52 -19.11
N PRO A 28 -11.45 -36.11 -20.31
CA PRO A 28 -10.17 -35.49 -20.70
C PRO A 28 -10.27 -34.07 -21.34
N LEU A 29 -9.11 -33.41 -21.47
CA LEU A 29 -8.71 -32.42 -22.49
C LEU A 29 -9.52 -31.12 -22.68
N ALA A 30 -9.06 -30.03 -22.07
CA ALA A 30 -9.13 -28.69 -22.64
C ALA A 30 -7.89 -27.87 -22.27
N SER A 31 -7.15 -27.43 -23.29
CA SER A 31 -5.99 -26.55 -23.19
C SER A 31 -6.41 -25.20 -22.57
N PHE A 32 -6.02 -24.94 -21.33
CA PHE A 32 -6.17 -23.63 -20.70
C PHE A 32 -4.79 -23.01 -20.45
N ARG A 33 -4.51 -21.90 -21.13
CA ARG A 33 -3.41 -20.99 -20.82
C ARG A 33 -3.61 -20.45 -19.40
N GLN A 34 -2.72 -20.81 -18.48
CA GLN A 34 -2.67 -20.20 -17.14
C GLN A 34 -2.41 -18.70 -17.25
N LYS A 35 -3.42 -17.88 -16.93
CA LYS A 35 -3.23 -16.47 -16.60
C LYS A 35 -2.45 -16.41 -15.28
N LYS A 36 -1.27 -15.78 -15.28
CA LYS A 36 -0.46 -15.56 -14.08
C LYS A 36 -1.26 -14.69 -13.11
N ARG A 37 -1.66 -15.27 -11.98
CA ARG A 37 -2.11 -14.54 -10.79
C ARG A 37 -0.86 -14.06 -10.04
N VAL A 38 -1.00 -13.01 -9.23
CA VAL A 38 0.08 -12.46 -8.40
C VAL A 38 0.59 -13.56 -7.48
N PHE A 39 1.72 -14.16 -7.85
CA PHE A 39 2.55 -15.00 -6.99
C PHE A 39 3.91 -14.33 -6.92
N ILE A 40 4.24 -13.85 -5.72
CA ILE A 40 5.59 -13.39 -5.39
C ILE A 40 6.47 -14.64 -5.38
N VAL A 41 7.38 -14.70 -6.34
CA VAL A 41 8.28 -15.83 -6.56
C VAL A 41 9.26 -15.91 -5.38
N SER A 42 9.28 -17.07 -4.73
CA SER A 42 10.26 -17.47 -3.74
C SER A 42 11.62 -17.73 -4.40
N SER A 43 12.69 -17.33 -3.73
CA SER A 43 14.02 -17.89 -3.97
C SER A 43 14.76 -17.94 -2.64
N LEU A 44 14.87 -19.17 -2.13
CA LEU A 44 15.74 -19.61 -1.04
C LEU A 44 17.19 -19.20 -1.34
N PHE A 45 17.89 -18.62 -0.37
CA PHE A 45 19.23 -19.08 0.01
C PHE A 45 19.51 -18.66 1.46
N VAL A 46 19.88 -19.66 2.27
CA VAL A 46 20.30 -19.53 3.67
C VAL A 46 21.80 -19.26 3.68
N GLN A 47 22.25 -18.25 4.43
CA GLN A 47 23.51 -18.37 5.18
C GLN A 47 23.59 -17.39 6.36
N MET A 48 23.95 -17.97 7.51
CA MET A 48 24.22 -17.34 8.80
C MET A 48 25.53 -16.54 8.78
N ASN A 49 25.60 -15.44 9.54
CA ASN A 49 26.55 -15.29 10.66
C ASN A 49 26.35 -13.97 11.43
N THR A 50 26.90 -13.99 12.64
CA THR A 50 26.63 -13.23 13.87
C THR A 50 27.52 -12.00 14.10
N CYS A 51 27.10 -11.17 15.08
CA CYS A 51 27.91 -10.22 15.91
C CYS A 51 28.43 -8.94 15.20
N SER A 52 28.61 -7.78 15.82
CA SER A 52 28.61 -7.35 17.24
C SER A 52 28.41 -5.82 17.30
N LEU A 53 28.10 -5.34 18.50
CA LEU A 53 27.97 -3.97 19.00
C LEU A 53 29.11 -3.01 18.61
N ALA A 54 28.78 -1.72 18.43
CA ALA A 54 29.61 -0.60 18.84
C ALA A 54 28.80 0.72 18.95
N HIS A 55 28.72 1.27 20.17
CA HIS A 55 28.48 2.69 20.42
C HIS A 55 29.77 3.49 20.13
N PRO A 56 29.65 4.81 19.89
CA PRO A 56 30.35 5.72 20.80
C PRO A 56 29.56 6.96 21.22
N ASN A 57 30.03 7.48 22.36
CA ASN A 57 29.60 8.64 23.12
C ASN A 57 29.49 9.96 22.35
N GLY A 58 28.43 10.72 22.66
CA GLY A 58 28.48 11.98 23.44
C GLY A 58 29.16 13.22 22.83
N GLN A 59 28.39 14.31 22.69
CA GLN A 59 28.70 15.62 23.27
C GLN A 59 27.49 16.57 23.21
N GLU A 60 27.27 17.26 24.33
CA GLU A 60 26.29 18.33 24.61
C GLU A 60 26.70 19.69 24.00
N ALA A 61 25.80 20.67 24.16
CA ALA A 61 25.87 22.14 23.98
C ALA A 61 25.18 22.61 22.69
N ASP A 62 24.29 23.61 22.65
CA ASP A 62 23.99 24.70 23.56
C ASP A 62 22.53 25.17 23.42
N SER A 63 21.97 25.58 24.56
CA SER A 63 20.72 26.32 24.72
C SER A 63 20.86 27.83 24.42
N VAL A 64 19.72 28.55 24.34
CA VAL A 64 19.45 29.99 24.64
C VAL A 64 18.83 30.76 23.44
N PRO A 65 17.81 31.65 23.61
CA PRO A 65 16.62 31.60 24.45
C PRO A 65 15.33 32.10 23.73
N ALA A 66 14.17 31.86 24.36
CA ALA A 66 12.91 32.51 24.02
C ALA A 66 12.90 34.01 24.44
N LYS A 67 12.35 34.87 23.57
CA LYS A 67 11.85 36.21 23.92
C LYS A 67 10.43 36.42 23.40
N ARG A 68 9.71 37.22 24.17
CA ARG A 68 8.25 37.31 24.35
C ARG A 68 7.74 38.65 23.78
N LEU A 69 6.40 38.75 23.67
CA LEU A 69 5.51 39.95 23.48
C LEU A 69 5.24 40.32 22.01
N CYS A 70 3.99 40.58 21.56
CA CYS A 70 2.85 41.35 22.12
C CYS A 70 1.50 40.75 21.63
N LYS A 71 0.47 40.58 22.48
CA LYS A 71 -0.64 41.51 22.85
C LYS A 71 -1.63 41.86 21.72
N GLY A 72 -2.91 41.50 21.95
CA GLY A 72 -4.13 41.94 21.25
C GLY A 72 -5.32 41.18 21.84
N GLU A 73 -5.77 41.57 23.03
CA GLU A 73 -7.02 42.30 23.32
C GLU A 73 -8.28 41.42 23.32
N CYS A 74 -8.78 41.21 24.54
CA CYS A 74 -10.07 40.61 24.86
C CYS A 74 -11.18 41.67 24.74
N VAL A 75 -12.32 41.28 24.18
CA VAL A 75 -13.61 41.92 24.44
C VAL A 75 -14.50 40.89 25.12
N GLN A 76 -14.91 41.22 26.34
CA GLN A 76 -15.92 40.48 27.10
C GLN A 76 -17.29 41.01 26.68
N ASP A 77 -18.24 40.11 26.46
CA ASP A 77 -19.63 40.39 26.82
C ASP A 77 -20.29 39.10 27.31
N GLY A 78 -20.93 39.19 28.47
CA GLY A 78 -21.52 38.05 29.16
C GLY A 78 -22.99 37.88 28.86
N SER A 79 -23.46 36.64 28.82
CA SER A 79 -24.73 36.29 29.48
C SER A 79 -24.73 34.83 29.91
N VAL A 80 -25.15 34.62 31.15
CA VAL A 80 -25.23 33.33 31.84
C VAL A 80 -26.61 32.74 31.57
N GLY A 81 -26.64 31.53 31.01
CA GLY A 81 -27.84 30.71 30.89
C GLY A 81 -27.48 29.26 31.22
N GLY A 82 -27.78 28.84 32.45
CA GLY A 82 -27.56 27.49 32.94
C GLY A 82 -28.48 26.47 32.27
N GLY A 83 -27.87 25.47 31.65
CA GLY A 83 -28.52 24.27 31.16
C GLY A 83 -27.47 23.18 31.07
N GLY A 84 -27.40 22.32 32.09
CA GLY A 84 -26.53 21.15 32.13
C GLY A 84 -26.98 20.08 31.14
N GLY A 85 -26.91 20.38 29.84
CA GLY A 85 -26.83 19.35 28.82
C GLY A 85 -25.43 18.75 28.90
N LYS A 86 -25.33 17.42 29.03
CA LYS A 86 -24.09 16.72 28.67
C LYS A 86 -23.82 17.10 27.22
N THR A 87 -22.92 18.05 26.98
CA THR A 87 -22.36 18.27 25.65
C THR A 87 -21.63 16.98 25.33
N SER A 88 -22.25 16.11 24.53
CA SER A 88 -21.54 14.99 23.93
C SER A 88 -20.41 15.63 23.14
N ARG A 89 -19.18 15.56 23.67
CA ARG A 89 -17.99 16.03 22.97
C ARG A 89 -18.02 15.38 21.59
N ALA A 90 -17.94 16.20 20.53
CA ALA A 90 -17.95 15.71 19.17
C ALA A 90 -16.90 14.60 19.01
N VAL A 91 -17.22 13.54 18.26
CA VAL A 91 -16.28 12.44 18.00
C VAL A 91 -15.13 13.01 17.16
N GLU A 92 -13.88 12.79 17.58
CA GLU A 92 -12.72 13.28 16.84
C GLU A 92 -12.30 12.26 15.77
N VAL A 93 -12.25 10.96 16.09
CA VAL A 93 -11.79 9.91 15.17
C VAL A 93 -12.85 8.83 14.98
N SER A 94 -13.20 8.53 13.74
CA SER A 94 -13.96 7.33 13.36
C SER A 94 -13.01 6.27 12.85
N ILE A 95 -12.98 5.13 13.53
CA ILE A 95 -12.32 3.91 13.03
C ILE A 95 -13.29 3.25 12.05
N VAL A 96 -12.90 3.16 10.78
CA VAL A 96 -13.71 2.64 9.67
C VAL A 96 -13.30 1.20 9.43
N MET A 97 -14.18 0.25 9.76
CA MET A 97 -13.89 -1.18 9.69
C MET A 97 -14.88 -1.95 8.80
N PRO A 98 -14.53 -2.26 7.54
CA PRO A 98 -15.30 -3.18 6.72
C PRO A 98 -15.11 -4.61 7.23
N VAL A 99 -16.19 -5.40 7.27
CA VAL A 99 -16.16 -6.79 7.74
C VAL A 99 -16.85 -7.69 6.72
N HIS A 100 -16.19 -8.78 6.34
CA HIS A 100 -16.79 -9.89 5.62
C HIS A 100 -16.04 -11.17 5.98
N ASN A 101 -16.70 -12.10 6.68
CA ASN A 101 -16.14 -13.42 7.02
C ASN A 101 -14.76 -13.36 7.70
N ALA A 102 -14.65 -12.53 8.74
CA ALA A 102 -13.41 -12.26 9.47
C ALA A 102 -13.39 -12.86 10.89
N SER A 103 -14.25 -13.82 11.21
CA SER A 103 -14.44 -14.34 12.58
C SER A 103 -13.15 -14.79 13.26
N CYS A 104 -12.18 -15.31 12.51
CA CYS A 104 -10.92 -15.79 13.06
C CYS A 104 -9.90 -14.69 13.41
N TRP A 105 -10.14 -13.43 13.02
CA TRP A 105 -9.21 -12.31 13.26
C TRP A 105 -9.80 -11.21 14.15
N LEU A 106 -11.12 -11.13 14.25
CA LEU A 106 -11.84 -10.03 14.89
C LEU A 106 -11.44 -9.82 16.35
N ASP A 107 -11.25 -10.87 17.14
CA ASP A 107 -10.87 -10.71 18.56
C ASP A 107 -9.54 -9.96 18.72
N GLU A 108 -8.53 -10.30 17.92
CA GLU A 108 -7.23 -9.62 17.96
C GLU A 108 -7.31 -8.20 17.36
N CYS A 109 -8.09 -8.00 16.30
CA CYS A 109 -8.32 -6.67 15.71
C CYS A 109 -9.00 -5.72 16.72
N LEU A 110 -10.10 -6.16 17.33
CA LEU A 110 -10.87 -5.38 18.31
C LEU A 110 -10.10 -5.17 19.61
N GLN A 111 -9.27 -6.14 20.02
CA GLN A 111 -8.33 -5.95 21.13
C GLN A 111 -7.30 -4.85 20.83
N GLY A 112 -6.80 -4.75 19.58
CA GLY A 112 -5.92 -3.66 19.15
C GLY A 112 -6.59 -2.28 19.25
N ILE A 113 -7.88 -2.19 18.90
CA ILE A 113 -8.70 -0.98 19.04
C ILE A 113 -8.89 -0.62 20.52
N LEU A 114 -9.21 -1.60 21.38
CA LEU A 114 -9.37 -1.39 22.83
C LEU A 114 -8.09 -0.84 23.47
N ASN A 115 -6.93 -1.27 22.96
CA ASN A 115 -5.61 -0.95 23.50
C ASN A 115 -5.03 0.38 22.99
N GLN A 116 -5.78 1.14 22.18
CA GLN A 116 -5.31 2.46 21.75
C GLN A 116 -5.08 3.38 22.96
N ASP A 117 -3.97 4.12 22.93
CA ASP A 117 -3.57 5.09 23.97
C ASP A 117 -4.05 6.52 23.65
N TYR A 118 -4.78 6.71 22.54
CA TYR A 118 -5.39 7.98 22.17
C TYR A 118 -6.37 8.47 23.24
N THR A 119 -6.21 9.72 23.65
CA THR A 119 -7.01 10.34 24.73
C THR A 119 -8.21 11.16 24.24
N GLY A 120 -8.30 11.40 22.92
CA GLY A 120 -9.44 12.09 22.31
C GLY A 120 -10.67 11.17 22.19
N SER A 121 -11.80 11.73 21.77
CA SER A 121 -13.01 10.95 21.52
C SER A 121 -12.89 10.14 20.24
N MET A 122 -13.23 8.86 20.30
CA MET A 122 -13.23 7.98 19.12
C MET A 122 -14.44 7.06 19.11
N GLU A 123 -14.85 6.66 17.92
CA GLU A 123 -15.87 5.65 17.69
C GLU A 123 -15.36 4.58 16.72
N LEU A 124 -15.95 3.40 16.79
CA LEU A 124 -15.75 2.33 15.83
C LEU A 124 -17.01 2.18 14.98
N SER A 125 -16.85 2.40 13.67
CA SER A 125 -17.89 2.23 12.67
C SER A 125 -17.64 0.96 11.87
N VAL A 126 -18.50 -0.04 12.08
CA VAL A 126 -18.41 -1.35 11.45
C VAL A 126 -19.51 -1.52 10.41
N TYR A 127 -19.14 -1.98 9.23
CA TYR A 127 -20.09 -2.42 8.20
C TYR A 127 -19.84 -3.88 7.85
N ASP A 128 -20.83 -4.73 8.14
CA ASP A 128 -20.82 -6.15 7.80
C ASP A 128 -21.42 -6.37 6.40
N ASP A 129 -20.54 -6.67 5.43
CA ASP A 129 -20.87 -6.87 4.03
C ASP A 129 -21.26 -8.33 3.77
N ALA A 130 -22.37 -8.77 4.38
CA ALA A 130 -22.93 -10.11 4.26
C ALA A 130 -22.00 -11.25 4.71
N SER A 131 -21.44 -11.18 5.92
CA SER A 131 -20.78 -12.33 6.54
C SER A 131 -21.75 -13.51 6.73
N THR A 132 -21.24 -14.71 6.51
CA THR A 132 -21.95 -15.99 6.71
C THR A 132 -21.36 -16.80 7.88
N ASP A 133 -20.26 -16.32 8.47
CA ASP A 133 -19.65 -16.86 9.67
C ASP A 133 -20.11 -16.11 10.95
N SER A 134 -19.40 -16.31 12.07
CA SER A 134 -19.73 -15.68 13.35
C SER A 134 -19.29 -14.21 13.48
N SER A 135 -18.84 -13.55 12.40
CA SER A 135 -18.26 -12.20 12.45
C SER A 135 -19.18 -11.18 13.11
N ARG A 136 -20.46 -11.13 12.68
CA ARG A 136 -21.46 -10.22 13.24
C ARG A 136 -21.61 -10.37 14.75
N ALA A 137 -21.76 -11.61 15.21
CA ALA A 137 -21.95 -11.93 16.62
C ALA A 137 -20.72 -11.58 17.46
N ILE A 138 -19.51 -11.79 16.93
CA ILE A 138 -18.26 -11.40 17.60
C ILE A 138 -18.21 -9.88 17.77
N VAL A 139 -18.40 -9.11 16.69
CA VAL A 139 -18.39 -7.64 16.76
C VAL A 139 -19.41 -7.12 17.78
N GLU A 140 -20.63 -7.66 17.78
CA GLU A 140 -21.67 -7.28 18.74
C GLU A 140 -21.27 -7.61 20.20
N GLY A 141 -20.61 -8.75 20.42
CA GLY A 141 -20.12 -9.15 21.75
C GLY A 141 -19.01 -8.24 22.31
N TRP A 142 -18.30 -7.50 21.46
CA TRP A 142 -17.25 -6.55 21.87
C TRP A 142 -17.79 -5.18 22.30
N ARG A 143 -19.05 -4.88 22.02
CA ARG A 143 -19.69 -3.58 22.32
C ARG A 143 -19.44 -3.10 23.73
N GLU A 144 -19.77 -3.93 24.71
CA GLU A 144 -19.68 -3.54 26.12
C GLU A 144 -18.24 -3.22 26.55
N ARG A 145 -17.25 -3.97 26.03
CA ARG A 145 -15.83 -3.76 26.35
C ARG A 145 -15.31 -2.45 25.79
N LEU A 146 -15.64 -2.16 24.53
CA LEU A 146 -15.24 -0.94 23.84
C LEU A 146 -15.94 0.30 24.42
N GLU A 147 -17.24 0.23 24.68
CA GLU A 147 -18.00 1.32 25.29
C GLU A 147 -17.49 1.61 26.72
N ARG A 148 -17.14 0.58 27.51
CA ARG A 148 -16.48 0.75 28.83
C ARG A 148 -15.12 1.46 28.73
N ARG A 149 -14.42 1.34 27.62
CA ARG A 149 -13.15 2.04 27.33
C ARG A 149 -13.36 3.45 26.77
N GLY A 150 -14.61 3.83 26.47
CA GLY A 150 -14.96 5.13 25.89
C GLY A 150 -15.01 5.14 24.36
N VAL A 151 -15.06 3.97 23.71
CA VAL A 151 -15.18 3.83 22.25
C VAL A 151 -16.62 3.43 21.92
N SER A 152 -17.43 4.38 21.40
CA SER A 152 -18.78 4.06 20.94
C SER A 152 -18.75 3.21 19.68
N MET A 153 -19.78 2.38 19.47
CA MET A 153 -19.86 1.51 18.29
C MET A 153 -21.13 1.71 17.47
N VAL A 154 -20.94 1.89 16.17
CA VAL A 154 -22.02 1.81 15.16
C VAL A 154 -21.78 0.56 14.33
N ILE A 155 -22.78 -0.32 14.24
CA ILE A 155 -22.68 -1.59 13.50
C ILE A 155 -23.88 -1.69 12.58
N SER A 156 -23.66 -1.76 11.28
CA SER A 156 -24.73 -2.02 10.29
C SER A 156 -24.26 -3.04 9.25
N GLY A 157 -25.11 -3.31 8.27
CA GLY A 157 -24.89 -4.26 7.19
C GLY A 157 -26.09 -4.24 6.25
N HIS A 158 -26.22 -5.25 5.40
CA HIS A 158 -27.37 -5.41 4.53
C HIS A 158 -27.83 -6.87 4.44
N ASP A 159 -29.08 -7.08 4.05
CA ASP A 159 -29.69 -8.41 3.99
C ASP A 159 -29.39 -9.19 2.69
N SER A 160 -28.54 -8.66 1.80
CA SER A 160 -28.09 -9.39 0.60
C SER A 160 -27.30 -10.63 1.01
N ALA A 161 -27.53 -11.75 0.32
CA ALA A 161 -26.80 -12.99 0.54
C ALA A 161 -25.35 -12.96 0.02
N GLN A 162 -24.96 -11.91 -0.70
CA GLN A 162 -23.63 -11.77 -1.30
C GLN A 162 -23.02 -10.41 -0.94
N PRO A 163 -21.69 -10.36 -0.69
CA PRO A 163 -20.97 -9.12 -0.44
C PRO A 163 -21.00 -8.21 -1.68
N ARG A 164 -21.07 -6.90 -1.45
CA ARG A 164 -20.95 -5.87 -2.48
C ARG A 164 -19.51 -5.41 -2.70
N GLY A 165 -18.60 -5.76 -1.80
CA GLY A 165 -17.16 -5.53 -1.90
C GLY A 165 -16.65 -4.52 -0.89
N VAL A 166 -15.33 -4.55 -0.69
CA VAL A 166 -14.63 -3.76 0.33
C VAL A 166 -14.82 -2.24 0.19
N GLY A 167 -14.87 -1.71 -1.05
CA GLY A 167 -15.15 -0.30 -1.29
C GLY A 167 -16.54 0.13 -0.83
N HIS A 168 -17.56 -0.69 -1.14
CA HIS A 168 -18.92 -0.47 -0.65
C HIS A 168 -18.95 -0.47 0.88
N ALA A 169 -18.37 -1.50 1.51
CA ALA A 169 -18.34 -1.61 2.96
C ALA A 169 -17.63 -0.42 3.65
N LYS A 170 -16.48 0.02 3.12
CA LYS A 170 -15.78 1.23 3.60
C LYS A 170 -16.64 2.47 3.47
N ASN A 171 -17.31 2.67 2.32
CA ASN A 171 -18.18 3.83 2.11
C ASN A 171 -19.36 3.87 3.09
N GLN A 172 -20.01 2.73 3.33
CA GLN A 172 -21.10 2.64 4.29
C GLN A 172 -20.63 2.90 5.72
N ALA A 173 -19.48 2.32 6.11
CA ALA A 173 -18.85 2.59 7.41
C ALA A 173 -18.46 4.07 7.57
N VAL A 174 -17.95 4.74 6.54
CA VAL A 174 -17.70 6.19 6.57
C VAL A 174 -19.01 6.96 6.70
N SER A 175 -20.04 6.61 5.92
CA SER A 175 -21.32 7.33 5.87
C SER A 175 -22.09 7.30 7.19
N GLN A 176 -22.03 6.22 7.95
CA GLN A 176 -22.71 6.09 9.25
C GLN A 176 -21.90 6.67 10.42
N SER A 177 -20.65 7.08 10.17
CA SER A 177 -19.73 7.61 11.19
C SER A 177 -19.77 9.14 11.26
N SER A 178 -19.35 9.71 12.39
CA SER A 178 -19.50 11.13 12.74
C SER A 178 -18.18 11.85 13.04
N GLY A 179 -17.07 11.12 13.19
CA GLY A 179 -15.77 11.64 13.60
C GLY A 179 -15.13 12.58 12.58
N THR A 180 -14.45 13.64 13.04
CA THR A 180 -13.76 14.62 12.18
C THR A 180 -12.64 14.00 11.33
N TYR A 181 -12.00 12.95 11.83
CA TYR A 181 -10.96 12.20 11.14
C TYR A 181 -11.41 10.75 10.91
N LEU A 182 -10.90 10.16 9.84
CA LEU A 182 -11.13 8.78 9.46
C LEU A 182 -9.84 7.98 9.65
N CYS A 183 -9.92 6.87 10.39
CA CYS A 183 -8.85 5.90 10.54
C CYS A 183 -9.32 4.57 9.94
N PHE A 184 -8.74 4.14 8.83
CA PHE A 184 -9.11 2.88 8.20
C PHE A 184 -8.49 1.70 8.95
N GLN A 185 -9.23 0.61 9.10
CA GLN A 185 -8.77 -0.61 9.75
C GLN A 185 -9.45 -1.81 9.11
N ASP A 186 -8.69 -2.69 8.48
CA ASP A 186 -9.26 -3.95 7.99
C ASP A 186 -9.42 -4.95 9.15
N ALA A 187 -10.46 -5.78 9.08
CA ALA A 187 -10.88 -6.68 10.16
C ALA A 187 -9.90 -7.83 10.42
N ASP A 188 -9.01 -8.09 9.47
CA ASP A 188 -7.95 -9.09 9.48
C ASP A 188 -6.58 -8.53 9.91
N ASP A 189 -6.47 -7.25 10.28
CA ASP A 189 -5.22 -6.63 10.74
C ASP A 189 -5.24 -6.27 12.24
N VAL A 190 -4.10 -5.83 12.77
CA VAL A 190 -3.98 -5.37 14.18
C VAL A 190 -3.26 -4.03 14.25
N MET A 191 -3.92 -3.02 14.81
CA MET A 191 -3.29 -1.74 15.12
C MET A 191 -2.43 -1.81 16.39
N MET A 192 -1.27 -1.15 16.36
CA MET A 192 -0.43 -0.96 17.55
C MET A 192 -1.02 0.13 18.45
N PRO A 193 -0.79 0.12 19.78
CA PRO A 193 -1.42 1.04 20.73
C PRO A 193 -1.29 2.53 20.36
N GLN A 194 -0.15 2.91 19.76
CA GLN A 194 0.20 4.28 19.44
C GLN A 194 -0.40 4.79 18.11
N ARG A 195 -1.08 3.93 17.35
CA ARG A 195 -1.43 4.22 15.96
C ARG A 195 -2.25 5.50 15.82
N ILE A 196 -3.38 5.58 16.52
CA ILE A 196 -4.32 6.69 16.35
C ILE A 196 -3.69 8.02 16.77
N HIS A 197 -3.01 8.09 17.91
CA HIS A 197 -2.48 9.38 18.38
C HIS A 197 -1.39 9.93 17.46
N LEU A 198 -0.43 9.10 17.01
CA LEU A 198 0.66 9.56 16.14
C LEU A 198 0.15 9.98 14.76
N GLN A 199 -0.81 9.23 14.20
CA GLN A 199 -1.40 9.59 12.90
C GLN A 199 -2.31 10.82 13.02
N TYR A 200 -3.02 10.98 14.13
CA TYR A 200 -3.79 12.19 14.43
C TYR A 200 -2.89 13.42 14.51
N GLU A 201 -1.79 13.35 15.29
CA GLU A 201 -0.82 14.46 15.40
C GLU A 201 -0.23 14.83 14.03
N ALA A 202 0.14 13.84 13.21
CA ALA A 202 0.61 14.10 11.86
C ALA A 202 -0.48 14.76 10.98
N CYS A 203 -1.75 14.35 11.13
CA CYS A 203 -2.86 14.89 10.36
C CYS A 203 -3.19 16.36 10.73
N LEU A 204 -2.96 16.80 11.98
CA LEU A 204 -3.20 18.19 12.40
C LEU A 204 -2.42 19.21 11.56
N PHE A 205 -1.23 18.83 11.08
CA PHE A 205 -0.38 19.67 10.23
C PHE A 205 -0.54 19.39 8.73
N ASN A 206 -1.35 18.40 8.36
CA ASN A 206 -1.43 17.85 7.01
C ASN A 206 -2.89 17.55 6.62
N SER A 207 -3.78 18.55 6.77
CA SER A 207 -5.24 18.38 6.66
C SER A 207 -5.74 17.85 5.29
N THR A 208 -4.97 18.03 4.22
CA THR A 208 -5.26 17.54 2.87
C THR A 208 -4.36 16.37 2.45
N SER A 209 -3.91 15.56 3.41
CA SER A 209 -3.02 14.43 3.14
C SER A 209 -3.61 13.10 3.59
N LEU A 210 -3.14 12.03 2.94
CA LEU A 210 -3.22 10.68 3.47
C LEU A 210 -2.03 10.43 4.39
N ILE A 211 -2.31 10.06 5.64
CA ILE A 211 -1.29 9.68 6.61
C ILE A 211 -1.25 8.15 6.70
N GLY A 212 -0.12 7.55 6.34
CA GLY A 212 0.16 6.13 6.57
C GLY A 212 1.10 5.90 7.74
N CYS A 213 1.55 4.66 7.90
CA CYS A 213 2.59 4.27 8.85
C CYS A 213 3.43 3.12 8.28
N GLN A 214 4.55 2.81 8.93
CA GLN A 214 5.25 1.57 8.61
C GLN A 214 4.44 0.36 9.09
N VAL A 215 4.63 -0.77 8.41
CA VAL A 215 3.93 -2.02 8.73
C VAL A 215 4.91 -3.16 8.95
N ARG A 216 4.50 -4.12 9.77
CA ARG A 216 5.11 -5.46 9.78
C ARG A 216 4.10 -6.48 9.27
N ARG A 217 4.61 -7.57 8.69
CA ARG A 217 3.78 -8.62 8.09
C ARG A 217 3.60 -9.78 9.06
N ASP A 218 2.44 -10.41 8.98
CA ASP A 218 2.16 -11.67 9.65
C ASP A 218 1.55 -12.66 8.64
N PRO A 219 2.22 -13.79 8.31
CA PRO A 219 3.51 -14.21 8.83
C PRO A 219 4.66 -13.32 8.33
N GLU A 220 5.74 -13.27 9.12
CA GLU A 220 6.95 -12.54 8.79
C GLU A 220 7.52 -12.97 7.42
N GLY A 221 8.11 -12.01 6.68
CA GLY A 221 8.65 -12.24 5.33
C GLY A 221 7.59 -12.24 4.21
N SER A 222 6.29 -12.20 4.52
CA SER A 222 5.25 -12.07 3.49
C SER A 222 5.42 -10.76 2.72
N THR A 223 5.49 -10.82 1.39
CA THR A 223 5.67 -9.63 0.52
C THR A 223 6.89 -8.75 0.91
N GLU A 224 7.97 -9.38 1.37
CA GLU A 224 9.12 -8.69 1.98
C GLU A 224 9.66 -7.50 1.16
N ARG A 225 9.84 -7.67 -0.15
CA ARG A 225 10.35 -6.59 -1.02
C ARG A 225 9.44 -5.36 -1.02
N TYR A 226 8.12 -5.57 -1.06
CA TYR A 226 7.16 -4.47 -1.01
C TYR A 226 7.19 -3.80 0.36
N THR A 227 7.16 -4.60 1.42
CA THR A 227 7.18 -4.11 2.81
C THR A 227 8.45 -3.31 3.12
N ARG A 228 9.62 -3.81 2.68
CA ARG A 228 10.89 -3.08 2.80
C ARG A 228 10.84 -1.76 2.05
N TRP A 229 10.33 -1.74 0.83
CA TRP A 229 10.22 -0.53 0.03
C TRP A 229 9.34 0.53 0.70
N ILE A 230 8.06 0.21 1.01
CA ILE A 230 7.13 1.19 1.62
C ILE A 230 7.57 1.66 3.01
N ASN A 231 8.38 0.89 3.74
CA ASN A 231 8.90 1.29 5.04
C ASN A 231 10.16 2.17 4.96
N ASN A 232 10.94 2.10 3.88
CA ASN A 232 12.27 2.73 3.79
C ASN A 232 12.38 3.89 2.78
N ILE A 233 11.42 4.08 1.88
CA ILE A 233 11.40 5.29 1.04
C ILE A 233 11.30 6.54 1.92
N SER A 234 11.99 7.62 1.57
CA SER A 234 11.92 8.90 2.31
C SER A 234 10.54 9.56 2.20
N GLN A 235 10.26 10.57 3.03
CA GLN A 235 9.01 11.33 2.98
C GLN A 235 8.79 11.96 1.60
N ASP A 236 9.82 12.57 1.00
CA ASP A 236 9.72 13.17 -0.34
C ASP A 236 9.39 12.11 -1.40
N GLN A 237 9.98 10.93 -1.27
CA GLN A 237 9.77 9.80 -2.19
C GLN A 237 8.37 9.18 -2.11
N LEU A 238 7.60 9.42 -1.04
CA LEU A 238 6.21 8.97 -0.96
C LEU A 238 5.37 9.53 -2.11
N SER A 239 5.68 10.75 -2.56
CA SER A 239 4.96 11.43 -3.64
C SER A 239 5.50 11.11 -5.03
N THR A 240 6.81 10.94 -5.18
CA THR A 240 7.45 10.67 -6.49
C THR A 240 7.34 9.20 -6.89
N GLN A 241 7.29 8.27 -5.94
CA GLN A 241 7.30 6.82 -6.22
C GLN A 241 5.91 6.18 -6.26
N VAL A 242 4.84 6.97 -6.32
CA VAL A 242 3.43 6.48 -6.45
C VAL A 242 3.17 5.58 -7.66
N TYR A 243 4.09 5.57 -8.63
CA TYR A 243 4.04 4.74 -9.83
C TYR A 243 4.84 3.45 -9.72
N THR A 244 5.43 3.16 -8.56
CA THR A 244 6.32 2.01 -8.32
C THR A 244 5.56 0.86 -7.66
N SER A 245 5.91 -0.39 -8.01
CA SER A 245 5.28 -1.59 -7.44
C SER A 245 3.77 -1.70 -7.66
N HIS A 246 3.11 -2.68 -7.04
CA HIS A 246 1.69 -2.98 -7.28
C HIS A 246 0.71 -2.29 -6.33
N GLY A 247 1.16 -1.31 -5.54
CA GLY A 247 0.31 -0.63 -4.56
C GLY A 247 0.82 0.75 -4.16
N PRO A 248 0.03 1.48 -3.36
CA PRO A 248 0.36 2.83 -2.90
C PRO A 248 1.62 2.89 -2.05
N THR A 249 2.28 4.06 -2.01
CA THR A 249 3.47 4.33 -1.17
C THR A 249 3.16 4.36 0.32
N VAL A 250 1.89 4.56 0.69
CA VAL A 250 1.34 4.27 2.02
C VAL A 250 0.22 3.24 1.88
N VAL A 251 0.42 2.04 2.43
CA VAL A 251 -0.48 0.90 2.15
C VAL A 251 -1.80 1.01 2.92
N MET A 252 -2.94 0.69 2.30
CA MET A 252 -4.18 0.40 3.04
C MET A 252 -3.97 -0.87 3.89
N PRO A 253 -4.47 -0.99 5.13
CA PRO A 253 -5.35 -0.07 5.84
C PRO A 253 -4.64 0.92 6.74
N THR A 254 -3.38 1.31 6.49
CA THR A 254 -2.69 2.28 7.36
C THR A 254 -3.28 3.68 7.34
N TRP A 255 -4.21 3.97 6.43
CA TRP A 255 -4.64 5.32 6.12
C TRP A 255 -5.39 6.00 7.27
N PHE A 256 -5.00 7.24 7.51
CA PHE A 256 -5.66 8.20 8.38
C PHE A 256 -5.77 9.53 7.61
N CYS A 257 -6.94 10.18 7.64
CA CYS A 257 -7.13 11.48 6.98
C CYS A 257 -8.28 12.28 7.61
N SER A 258 -8.38 13.56 7.26
CA SER A 258 -9.57 14.36 7.61
C SER A 258 -10.79 13.89 6.81
N ARG A 259 -11.96 13.90 7.45
CA ARG A 259 -13.23 13.61 6.76
C ARG A 259 -13.49 14.59 5.62
N ASP A 260 -13.16 15.86 5.82
CA ASP A 260 -13.33 16.91 4.81
C ASP A 260 -12.50 16.61 3.56
N TRP A 261 -11.25 16.15 3.73
CA TRP A 261 -10.43 15.71 2.60
C TRP A 261 -11.03 14.48 1.92
N PHE A 262 -11.51 13.51 2.71
CA PHE A 262 -12.17 12.33 2.15
C PHE A 262 -13.38 12.71 1.28
N GLN A 263 -14.25 13.57 1.80
CA GLN A 263 -15.44 14.06 1.10
C GLN A 263 -15.10 14.88 -0.15
N ARG A 264 -14.01 15.65 -0.12
CA ARG A 264 -13.56 16.43 -1.28
C ARG A 264 -13.11 15.53 -2.42
N ILE A 265 -12.41 14.44 -2.14
CA ILE A 265 -11.95 13.50 -3.18
C ILE A 265 -13.13 12.66 -3.70
N GLY A 266 -13.99 12.20 -2.80
CA GLY A 266 -15.12 11.33 -3.12
C GLY A 266 -15.01 9.98 -2.41
N THR A 267 -15.98 9.11 -2.68
CA THR A 267 -16.06 7.76 -2.09
C THR A 267 -15.16 6.77 -2.83
N PHE A 268 -14.91 5.61 -2.23
CA PHE A 268 -14.26 4.49 -2.92
C PHE A 268 -15.14 3.97 -4.07
N ASP A 269 -14.51 3.39 -5.08
CA ASP A 269 -15.21 2.69 -6.15
C ASP A 269 -15.94 1.45 -5.60
N GLU A 270 -17.22 1.30 -5.96
CA GLU A 270 -18.09 0.21 -5.48
C GLU A 270 -18.29 -0.91 -6.53
N GLY A 271 -17.44 -1.00 -7.55
CA GLY A 271 -17.53 -2.01 -8.61
C GLY A 271 -17.29 -3.45 -8.14
N GLY A 272 -16.97 -3.65 -6.86
CA GLY A 272 -16.94 -4.95 -6.19
C GLY A 272 -15.64 -5.72 -6.39
N LYS A 273 -15.75 -7.06 -6.45
CA LYS A 273 -14.59 -7.97 -6.46
C LYS A 273 -13.67 -7.73 -7.67
N GLY A 274 -12.38 -7.55 -7.40
CA GLY A 274 -11.35 -7.34 -8.42
C GLY A 274 -11.10 -5.87 -8.78
N VAL A 275 -11.87 -4.95 -8.20
CA VAL A 275 -11.58 -3.51 -8.24
C VAL A 275 -10.56 -3.16 -7.16
N PRO A 276 -9.45 -2.48 -7.48
CA PRO A 276 -8.52 -1.94 -6.49
C PRO A 276 -9.01 -0.56 -6.03
N GLU A 277 -10.03 -0.55 -5.18
CA GLU A 277 -10.73 0.68 -4.77
C GLU A 277 -9.79 1.66 -4.07
N ASP A 278 -8.85 1.12 -3.30
CA ASP A 278 -7.85 1.88 -2.57
C ASP A 278 -6.87 2.57 -3.52
N LEU A 279 -6.32 1.87 -4.51
CA LEU A 279 -5.39 2.46 -5.49
C LEU A 279 -6.08 3.54 -6.34
N LEU A 280 -7.33 3.32 -6.74
CA LEU A 280 -8.12 4.30 -7.47
C LEU A 280 -8.30 5.59 -6.66
N TRP A 281 -8.72 5.45 -5.40
CA TRP A 281 -8.89 6.58 -4.50
C TRP A 281 -7.56 7.29 -4.21
N PHE A 282 -6.48 6.53 -4.01
CA PHE A 282 -5.14 7.05 -3.80
C PHE A 282 -4.70 7.97 -4.96
N TYR A 283 -4.89 7.52 -6.20
CA TYR A 283 -4.56 8.32 -7.38
C TYR A 283 -5.46 9.53 -7.56
N GLN A 284 -6.75 9.45 -7.23
CA GLN A 284 -7.62 10.62 -7.22
C GLN A 284 -7.15 11.65 -6.18
N SER A 285 -6.79 11.20 -4.98
CA SER A 285 -6.29 12.05 -3.91
C SER A 285 -5.01 12.78 -4.31
N VAL A 286 -3.98 12.05 -4.75
CA VAL A 286 -2.70 12.62 -5.21
C VAL A 286 -2.92 13.50 -6.45
N GLY A 287 -3.77 13.07 -7.38
CA GLY A 287 -4.09 13.82 -8.60
C GLY A 287 -4.71 15.21 -8.32
N GLN A 288 -5.48 15.34 -7.24
CA GLN A 288 -6.07 16.60 -6.78
C GLN A 288 -5.16 17.41 -5.84
N GLY A 289 -3.88 17.05 -5.74
CA GLY A 289 -2.89 17.76 -4.91
C GLY A 289 -2.85 17.28 -3.46
N GLY A 290 -3.39 16.10 -3.16
CA GLY A 290 -3.30 15.47 -1.85
C GLY A 290 -1.86 15.11 -1.49
N GLY A 291 -1.45 15.44 -0.27
CA GLY A 291 -0.17 15.00 0.27
C GLY A 291 -0.19 13.53 0.66
N VAL A 292 1.00 12.93 0.71
CA VAL A 292 1.21 11.58 1.23
C VAL A 292 2.28 11.66 2.31
N VAL A 293 1.92 11.31 3.54
CA VAL A 293 2.80 11.41 4.71
C VAL A 293 2.85 10.05 5.39
N ARG A 294 4.00 9.66 5.92
CA ARG A 294 4.13 8.42 6.68
C ARG A 294 4.61 8.73 8.09
N VAL A 295 3.93 8.20 9.11
CA VAL A 295 4.54 8.11 10.43
C VAL A 295 5.59 7.00 10.38
N ASP A 296 6.86 7.35 10.57
CA ASP A 296 8.02 6.43 10.50
C ASP A 296 8.14 5.56 11.75
N GLN A 297 7.04 4.92 12.12
CA GLN A 297 6.94 3.89 13.15
C GLN A 297 6.06 2.74 12.66
N CYS A 298 6.40 1.53 13.09
CA CYS A 298 5.61 0.34 12.79
C CYS A 298 4.32 0.35 13.64
N LEU A 299 3.21 0.81 13.06
CA LEU A 299 1.93 1.01 13.78
C LEU A 299 0.81 0.07 13.36
N LEU A 300 1.08 -0.84 12.43
CA LEU A 300 0.13 -1.85 11.97
C LEU A 300 0.82 -3.20 11.75
N VAL A 301 0.18 -4.26 12.22
CA VAL A 301 0.43 -5.63 11.82
C VAL A 301 -0.50 -5.95 10.67
N TYR A 302 0.07 -6.09 9.47
CA TYR A 302 -0.66 -6.47 8.28
C TYR A 302 -0.63 -8.00 8.14
N ARG A 303 -1.78 -8.67 8.28
CA ARG A 303 -1.88 -10.11 8.05
C ARG A 303 -1.99 -10.45 6.57
N TYR A 304 -1.19 -11.42 6.15
CA TYR A 304 -1.18 -11.94 4.79
C TYR A 304 -1.75 -13.35 4.78
N HIS A 305 -2.87 -13.54 4.09
CA HIS A 305 -3.53 -14.84 3.98
C HIS A 305 -4.25 -14.97 2.62
N GLN A 306 -4.54 -16.21 2.24
CA GLN A 306 -5.08 -16.54 0.91
C GLN A 306 -6.50 -16.02 0.65
N GLN A 307 -7.22 -15.63 1.71
CA GLN A 307 -8.59 -15.10 1.61
C GLN A 307 -8.62 -13.58 1.44
N ALA A 308 -7.46 -12.90 1.47
CA ALA A 308 -7.37 -11.45 1.32
C ALA A 308 -7.96 -10.97 -0.02
N ALA A 309 -8.73 -9.87 0.04
CA ALA A 309 -9.41 -9.30 -1.12
C ALA A 309 -8.46 -8.93 -2.27
N THR A 310 -7.22 -8.55 -1.94
CA THR A 310 -6.16 -8.18 -2.90
C THR A 310 -5.89 -9.28 -3.95
N HIS A 311 -6.08 -10.56 -3.59
CA HIS A 311 -5.88 -11.67 -4.53
C HIS A 311 -6.89 -11.73 -5.67
N SER A 312 -7.99 -10.98 -5.57
CA SER A 312 -8.98 -10.85 -6.63
C SER A 312 -8.59 -9.84 -7.72
N VAL A 313 -7.67 -8.92 -7.44
CA VAL A 313 -7.25 -7.88 -8.38
C VAL A 313 -6.20 -8.43 -9.35
N LEU A 314 -6.39 -8.18 -10.64
CA LEU A 314 -5.45 -8.62 -11.67
C LEU A 314 -4.24 -7.69 -11.75
N GLU A 315 -3.05 -8.27 -11.91
CA GLU A 315 -1.80 -7.52 -12.12
C GLU A 315 -1.89 -6.54 -13.30
N GLU A 316 -2.60 -6.95 -14.36
CA GLU A 316 -2.84 -6.13 -15.55
C GLU A 316 -3.72 -4.91 -15.25
N THR A 317 -4.71 -5.03 -14.35
CA THR A 317 -5.53 -3.90 -13.90
C THR A 317 -4.64 -2.86 -13.21
N ILE A 318 -3.84 -3.29 -12.23
CA ILE A 318 -2.91 -2.41 -11.51
C ILE A 318 -1.90 -1.76 -12.47
N TRP A 319 -1.35 -2.55 -13.41
CA TRP A 319 -0.43 -2.04 -14.42
C TRP A 319 -1.05 -0.94 -15.27
N ASN A 320 -2.27 -1.14 -15.77
CA ASN A 320 -2.94 -0.16 -16.62
C ASN A 320 -3.27 1.13 -15.85
N LEU A 321 -3.71 1.03 -14.60
CA LEU A 321 -3.95 2.19 -13.74
C LEU A 321 -2.65 2.99 -13.50
N ARG A 322 -1.55 2.30 -13.17
CA ARG A 322 -0.23 2.93 -12.99
C ARG A 322 0.25 3.63 -14.27
N VAL A 323 0.13 2.98 -15.43
CA VAL A 323 0.53 3.57 -16.72
C VAL A 323 -0.34 4.79 -17.05
N ALA A 324 -1.65 4.72 -16.83
CA ALA A 324 -2.55 5.85 -17.06
C ALA A 324 -2.18 7.04 -16.16
N PHE A 325 -2.00 6.81 -14.87
CA PHE A 325 -1.65 7.85 -13.92
C PHE A 325 -0.26 8.44 -14.17
N LEU A 326 0.74 7.62 -14.51
CA LEU A 326 2.07 8.10 -14.89
C LEU A 326 2.00 9.00 -16.15
N GLN A 327 1.19 8.59 -17.13
CA GLN A 327 1.03 9.40 -18.34
C GLN A 327 0.39 10.74 -18.03
N GLU A 328 -0.71 10.74 -17.29
CA GLU A 328 -1.45 11.94 -16.93
C GLU A 328 -0.59 12.95 -16.17
N ARG A 329 0.20 12.47 -15.19
CA ARG A 329 0.88 13.31 -14.22
C ARG A 329 2.31 13.68 -14.57
N VAL A 330 3.00 12.85 -15.36
CA VAL A 330 4.42 13.02 -15.67
C VAL A 330 4.68 13.10 -17.18
N ILE A 331 4.31 12.06 -17.93
CA ILE A 331 4.75 11.95 -19.33
C ILE A 331 4.06 12.97 -20.24
N ASN A 332 2.82 13.36 -19.94
CA ASN A 332 2.10 14.36 -20.74
C ASN A 332 2.79 15.73 -20.68
N GLN A 333 3.48 16.04 -19.58
CA GLN A 333 4.14 17.31 -19.30
C GLN A 333 5.52 17.40 -19.97
N TRP A 334 6.17 16.27 -20.24
CA TRP A 334 7.46 16.22 -20.92
C TRP A 334 7.31 16.27 -22.43
N GLU A 335 8.21 16.99 -23.12
CA GLU A 335 8.27 16.99 -24.58
C GLU A 335 8.78 15.64 -25.12
N SER A 336 9.77 15.07 -24.43
CA SER A 336 10.39 13.79 -24.76
C SER A 336 11.06 13.17 -23.54
N PHE A 337 11.34 11.86 -23.56
CA PHE A 337 11.95 11.15 -22.44
C PHE A 337 12.64 9.84 -22.85
N THR A 338 13.47 9.29 -21.97
CA THR A 338 14.15 8.00 -22.14
C THR A 338 13.53 6.94 -21.23
N ILE A 339 13.40 5.69 -21.72
CA ILE A 339 13.03 4.54 -20.87
C ILE A 339 14.29 3.78 -20.46
N TRP A 340 14.61 3.79 -19.16
CA TRP A 340 15.72 3.01 -18.63
C TRP A 340 15.27 1.59 -18.32
N ASN A 341 15.52 0.68 -19.28
CA ASN A 341 15.39 -0.78 -19.28
C ASN A 341 15.02 -1.19 -20.72
N ALA A 342 15.99 -1.59 -21.54
CA ALA A 342 15.72 -2.10 -22.89
C ALA A 342 15.19 -3.54 -22.88
N GLY A 343 14.71 -4.03 -21.74
CA GLY A 343 14.22 -5.39 -21.50
C GLY A 343 12.70 -5.50 -21.46
N LYS A 344 12.19 -6.53 -20.77
CA LYS A 344 10.76 -6.86 -20.76
C LYS A 344 9.89 -5.74 -20.19
N GLN A 345 10.31 -5.13 -19.08
CA GLN A 345 9.48 -4.15 -18.37
C GLN A 345 9.42 -2.81 -19.13
N GLY A 346 10.56 -2.28 -19.57
CA GLY A 346 10.57 -1.04 -20.36
C GLY A 346 9.82 -1.18 -21.68
N ARG A 347 10.00 -2.29 -22.40
CA ARG A 347 9.24 -2.56 -23.63
C ARG A 347 7.74 -2.76 -23.36
N LYS A 348 7.36 -3.33 -22.21
CA LYS A 348 5.95 -3.42 -21.82
C LYS A 348 5.38 -2.02 -21.58
N LEU A 349 6.09 -1.15 -20.86
CA LEU A 349 5.66 0.23 -20.65
C LEU A 349 5.45 0.94 -22.00
N TYR A 350 6.45 0.93 -22.88
CA TYR A 350 6.37 1.56 -24.20
C TYR A 350 5.11 1.14 -24.96
N ARG A 351 4.81 -0.17 -25.00
CA ARG A 351 3.63 -0.70 -25.69
C ARG A 351 2.30 -0.29 -25.07
N CYS A 352 2.28 -0.02 -23.77
CA CYS A 352 1.10 0.43 -23.02
C CYS A 352 0.91 1.95 -23.05
N LEU A 353 1.89 2.73 -23.54
CA LEU A 353 1.73 4.17 -23.72
C LEU A 353 0.72 4.47 -24.84
N SER A 354 0.08 5.63 -24.74
CA SER A 354 -0.71 6.19 -25.84
C SER A 354 0.19 6.40 -27.07
N SER A 355 -0.39 6.37 -28.28
CA SER A 355 0.36 6.63 -29.51
C SER A 355 1.04 8.01 -29.52
N PHE A 356 0.44 8.99 -28.84
CA PHE A 356 1.04 10.31 -28.62
C PHE A 356 2.31 10.21 -27.76
N ASN A 357 2.24 9.52 -26.62
CA ASN A 357 3.38 9.39 -25.70
C ASN A 357 4.45 8.41 -26.19
N GLN A 358 4.12 7.44 -27.04
CA GLN A 358 5.11 6.60 -27.71
C GLN A 358 6.10 7.42 -28.55
N LYS A 359 5.61 8.46 -29.24
CA LYS A 359 6.43 9.34 -30.07
C LYS A 359 7.37 10.25 -29.28
N LYS A 360 7.11 10.42 -27.98
CA LYS A 360 7.97 11.17 -27.07
C LYS A 360 9.17 10.35 -26.58
N VAL A 361 9.20 9.04 -26.81
CA VAL A 361 10.30 8.18 -26.36
C VAL A 361 11.52 8.37 -27.27
N LEU A 362 12.56 9.02 -26.76
CA LEU A 362 13.80 9.27 -27.49
C LEU A 362 14.62 7.99 -27.68
N ALA A 363 14.76 7.23 -26.61
CA ALA A 363 15.57 6.02 -26.58
C ALA A 363 15.12 5.08 -25.46
N PHE A 364 15.49 3.81 -25.60
CA PHE A 364 15.75 2.97 -24.45
C PHE A 364 17.22 3.12 -24.04
N CYS A 365 17.50 3.00 -22.75
CA CYS A 365 18.87 2.81 -22.29
C CYS A 365 19.02 1.57 -21.39
N ASP A 366 20.22 1.03 -21.35
CA ASP A 366 20.58 -0.16 -20.56
C ASP A 366 22.08 -0.17 -20.22
N VAL A 367 22.50 -1.13 -19.39
CA VAL A 367 23.92 -1.45 -19.12
C VAL A 367 24.34 -2.74 -19.83
N ASP A 368 23.36 -3.54 -20.28
CA ASP A 368 23.61 -4.81 -20.97
C ASP A 368 24.11 -4.57 -22.40
N GLU A 369 25.40 -4.81 -22.62
CA GLU A 369 26.05 -4.67 -23.94
C GLU A 369 25.33 -5.45 -25.05
N ASN A 370 24.73 -6.61 -24.75
CA ASN A 370 24.05 -7.40 -25.78
C ASN A 370 22.75 -6.73 -26.24
N LYS A 371 22.11 -5.94 -25.37
CA LYS A 371 20.95 -5.13 -25.76
C LYS A 371 21.40 -3.90 -26.54
N ILE A 372 22.47 -3.24 -26.10
CA ILE A 372 23.03 -2.04 -26.75
C ILE A 372 23.53 -2.36 -28.16
N LYS A 373 24.24 -3.49 -28.34
CA LYS A 373 24.75 -3.95 -29.66
C LYS A 373 23.64 -4.21 -30.69
N LYS A 374 22.39 -4.42 -30.27
CA LYS A 374 21.25 -4.52 -31.21
C LYS A 374 20.89 -3.19 -31.85
N GLY A 375 21.34 -2.07 -31.30
CA GLY A 375 21.17 -0.71 -31.83
C GLY A 375 19.78 -0.11 -31.64
N PHE A 376 18.71 -0.89 -31.85
CA PHE A 376 17.33 -0.41 -31.71
C PHE A 376 16.36 -1.49 -31.23
N TYR A 377 15.22 -1.05 -30.70
CA TYR A 377 14.02 -1.86 -30.48
C TYR A 377 12.98 -1.53 -31.55
N THR A 378 12.49 -2.55 -32.25
CA THR A 378 11.35 -2.41 -33.18
C THR A 378 10.05 -2.79 -32.49
N TYR A 379 9.04 -1.92 -32.54
CA TYR A 379 7.70 -2.29 -32.08
C TYR A 379 6.94 -3.06 -33.17
N GLU A 380 7.07 -4.38 -33.15
CA GLU A 380 6.57 -5.26 -34.21
C GLU A 380 5.05 -5.24 -34.40
N GLU A 381 4.28 -5.00 -33.34
CA GLU A 381 2.81 -4.97 -33.35
C GLU A 381 2.27 -3.57 -33.70
N SER A 382 3.14 -2.58 -33.93
CA SER A 382 2.71 -1.25 -34.37
C SER A 382 2.03 -1.30 -35.72
N LYS A 383 0.99 -0.48 -35.88
CA LYS A 383 0.29 -0.27 -37.16
C LYS A 383 1.00 0.77 -38.04
N GLU A 384 1.94 1.54 -37.49
CA GLU A 384 2.69 2.56 -38.22
C GLU A 384 3.64 1.94 -39.26
N ARG A 385 3.87 2.65 -40.37
CA ARG A 385 4.80 2.25 -41.44
C ARG A 385 5.69 3.45 -41.84
N PRO A 386 7.04 3.34 -41.76
CA PRO A 386 7.80 2.19 -41.25
C PRO A 386 7.50 1.92 -39.77
N LYS A 387 7.74 0.68 -39.31
CA LYS A 387 7.53 0.33 -37.90
C LYS A 387 8.42 1.21 -37.02
N PRO A 388 7.96 1.66 -35.84
CA PRO A 388 8.77 2.46 -34.94
C PRO A 388 10.03 1.70 -34.54
N GLN A 389 11.17 2.36 -34.69
CA GLN A 389 12.48 1.89 -34.24
C GLN A 389 13.02 2.89 -33.24
N ILE A 390 13.22 2.44 -32.01
CA ILE A 390 13.66 3.27 -30.89
C ILE A 390 15.12 2.89 -30.59
N PRO A 391 16.08 3.83 -30.61
CA PRO A 391 17.47 3.56 -30.27
C PRO A 391 17.62 2.87 -28.91
N VAL A 392 18.60 1.98 -28.81
CA VAL A 392 19.03 1.38 -27.53
C VAL A 392 20.44 1.84 -27.23
N LEU A 393 20.56 2.75 -26.27
CA LEU A 393 21.81 3.40 -25.90
C LEU A 393 22.40 2.81 -24.62
N HIS A 394 23.70 3.02 -24.41
CA HIS A 394 24.25 2.89 -23.07
C HIS A 394 23.69 4.02 -22.19
N TYR A 395 23.47 3.77 -20.89
CA TYR A 395 22.82 4.76 -20.01
C TYR A 395 23.54 6.12 -19.94
N ARG A 396 24.87 6.13 -20.11
CA ARG A 396 25.70 7.35 -20.14
C ARG A 396 25.50 8.20 -21.39
N ASP A 397 25.02 7.60 -22.47
CA ASP A 397 24.83 8.28 -23.76
C ASP A 397 23.36 8.69 -23.95
N ALA A 398 22.48 8.33 -23.02
CA ALA A 398 21.08 8.71 -23.04
C ALA A 398 20.85 10.03 -22.28
N SER A 399 19.73 10.69 -22.54
CA SER A 399 19.39 11.98 -21.93
C SER A 399 18.14 11.90 -21.05
N PRO A 400 18.08 12.68 -19.94
CA PRO A 400 16.87 12.86 -19.15
C PRO A 400 15.78 13.61 -19.94
N PRO A 401 14.53 13.57 -19.47
CA PRO A 401 14.09 12.87 -18.27
C PRO A 401 13.92 11.35 -18.48
N TYR A 402 13.97 10.56 -17.40
CA TYR A 402 13.91 9.09 -17.45
C TYR A 402 12.65 8.52 -16.79
N ILE A 403 12.08 7.50 -17.44
CA ILE A 403 11.23 6.53 -16.74
C ILE A 403 12.03 5.25 -16.49
N ILE A 404 12.26 4.95 -15.22
CA ILE A 404 13.13 3.86 -14.78
C ILE A 404 12.31 2.60 -14.55
N CYS A 405 12.45 1.63 -15.44
CA CYS A 405 11.79 0.31 -15.35
C CYS A 405 12.74 -0.79 -14.85
N VAL A 406 13.82 -0.41 -14.17
CA VAL A 406 14.75 -1.33 -13.49
C VAL A 406 14.25 -1.57 -12.07
N LYS A 407 14.26 -2.84 -11.65
CA LYS A 407 13.84 -3.22 -10.29
C LYS A 407 14.91 -2.80 -9.27
N LEU A 408 14.49 -1.96 -8.31
CA LEU A 408 15.29 -1.63 -7.12
C LEU A 408 15.67 -2.89 -6.34
N ASP A 409 16.85 -2.87 -5.72
CA ASP A 409 17.43 -3.91 -4.86
C ASP A 409 17.74 -5.26 -5.54
N MET A 410 17.60 -5.36 -6.88
CA MET A 410 17.90 -6.60 -7.61
C MET A 410 19.28 -6.61 -8.27
N THR A 411 20.02 -5.50 -8.21
CA THR A 411 21.32 -5.34 -8.88
C THR A 411 22.50 -5.28 -7.92
N GLY A 412 22.27 -5.50 -6.62
CA GLY A 412 23.31 -5.40 -5.59
C GLY A 412 23.89 -3.99 -5.44
N GLY A 413 23.12 -2.93 -5.76
CA GLY A 413 23.55 -1.53 -5.65
C GLY A 413 24.09 -0.93 -6.95
N VAL A 414 24.41 -1.75 -7.97
CA VAL A 414 25.03 -1.27 -9.21
C VAL A 414 24.12 -0.31 -9.97
N PHE A 415 22.82 -0.57 -10.02
CA PHE A 415 21.87 0.35 -10.66
C PHE A 415 21.81 1.69 -9.92
N GLU A 416 21.75 1.64 -8.60
CA GLU A 416 21.69 2.81 -7.73
C GLU A 416 22.96 3.67 -7.83
N GLU A 417 24.14 3.05 -7.94
CA GLU A 417 25.41 3.74 -8.22
C GLU A 417 25.42 4.42 -9.60
N ASN A 418 24.96 3.71 -10.64
CA ASN A 418 24.85 4.28 -11.99
C ASN A 418 23.90 5.48 -12.02
N LEU A 419 22.73 5.38 -11.36
CA LEU A 419 21.77 6.48 -11.27
C LEU A 419 22.39 7.68 -10.53
N LYS A 420 23.07 7.45 -9.39
CA LYS A 420 23.77 8.52 -8.64
C LYS A 420 24.85 9.21 -9.46
N SER A 421 25.55 8.48 -10.34
CA SER A 421 26.61 9.04 -11.19
C SER A 421 26.12 10.05 -12.22
N LEU A 422 24.81 10.09 -12.51
CA LEU A 422 24.21 11.04 -13.43
C LEU A 422 23.82 12.38 -12.75
N HIS A 423 23.90 12.47 -11.42
CA HIS A 423 23.55 13.67 -10.65
C HIS A 423 22.15 14.24 -10.96
N LEU A 424 21.17 13.34 -11.12
CA LEU A 424 19.79 13.67 -11.46
C LEU A 424 18.91 13.81 -10.21
N GLU A 425 17.86 14.63 -10.31
CA GLU A 425 16.88 14.83 -9.25
C GLU A 425 15.62 13.96 -9.46
N GLU A 426 15.26 13.15 -8.46
CA GLU A 426 14.02 12.35 -8.49
C GLU A 426 12.79 13.25 -8.48
N GLY A 427 11.80 12.96 -9.31
CA GLY A 427 10.60 13.79 -9.44
C GLY A 427 10.75 14.97 -10.40
N VAL A 428 11.96 15.23 -10.89
CA VAL A 428 12.23 16.24 -11.92
C VAL A 428 12.81 15.57 -13.16
N ASP A 429 13.98 14.96 -12.99
CA ASP A 429 14.74 14.33 -14.08
C ASP A 429 14.39 12.86 -14.26
N TYR A 430 13.81 12.20 -13.24
CA TYR A 430 13.39 10.82 -13.39
C TYR A 430 12.28 10.39 -12.45
N TYR A 431 11.57 9.34 -12.86
CA TYR A 431 10.59 8.64 -12.04
C TYR A 431 10.79 7.12 -12.11
N HIS A 432 10.54 6.44 -11.00
CA HIS A 432 10.55 4.98 -10.92
C HIS A 432 9.22 4.38 -11.40
N PHE A 433 9.30 3.34 -12.24
CA PHE A 433 8.17 2.57 -12.75
C PHE A 433 8.54 1.08 -12.87
N ASN A 434 8.65 0.37 -11.74
CA ASN A 434 9.08 -1.04 -11.74
C ASN A 434 8.12 -2.04 -11.08
#